data_AF-A0A3N5NRE6-F1
#
_entry.id   AF-A0A3N5NRE6-F1
#
_cell.length_a   1.000
_cell.length_b   1.000
_cell.length_c   1.000
_cell.angle_alpha   90.00
_cell.angle_beta   90.00
_cell.angle_gamma   90.00
#
_symmetry.space_group_name_H-M   'P 1'
#
loop_
_entity.id
_entity.type
_entity.pdbx_description
1 polymer ?
#
loop_
_entity_poly.entity_id
_entity_poly.type
_entity_poly.pdbx_seq_one_letter_code
_entity_poly.pdbx_strand_id
1 'polypeptide(L)' 'MSLKRFRGALVRFLLKRPAAITLGLVLTTPAAWLLVQDLPWETPVTDGLGLIVGATGLAFLLAGIGGRRPDWIE' A
#
# COMPACT_ATOMS: atom_id res chain seq x y z
N MET A 1 -12.59 -19.59 9.32
CA MET A 1 -11.36 -19.93 8.56
C MET A 1 -10.14 -19.55 9.41
N SER A 2 -9.23 -20.48 9.68
CA SER A 2 -8.11 -20.29 10.61
C SER A 2 -7.19 -19.12 10.18
N LEU A 3 -6.93 -18.18 11.10
CA LEU A 3 -6.14 -16.95 10.92
C LEU A 3 -4.76 -17.20 10.26
N LYS A 4 -4.18 -18.38 10.47
CA LYS A 4 -2.92 -18.81 9.85
C LYS A 4 -3.01 -18.92 8.32
N ARG A 5 -4.14 -19.40 7.78
CA ARG A 5 -4.36 -19.53 6.33
C ARG A 5 -4.58 -18.17 5.67
N PHE A 6 -5.25 -17.25 6.36
CA PHE A 6 -5.47 -15.89 5.87
C PHE A 6 -4.17 -15.08 5.75
N ARG A 7 -3.30 -15.12 6.78
CA ARG A 7 -1.96 -14.51 6.71
C ARG A 7 -1.15 -15.06 5.55
N GLY A 8 -1.14 -16.38 5.37
CA GLY A 8 -0.42 -17.01 4.26
C GLY A 8 -0.95 -16.58 2.88
N ALA A 9 -2.27 -16.46 2.73
CA ALA A 9 -2.88 -15.98 1.50
C ALA A 9 -2.55 -14.51 1.20
N LEU A 10 -2.62 -13.64 2.22
CA LEU A 10 -2.24 -12.23 2.12
C LEU A 10 -0.79 -12.06 1.69
N VAL A 11 0.15 -12.75 2.34
CA VAL A 11 1.57 -12.66 2.00
C VAL A 11 1.81 -13.13 0.57
N ARG A 12 1.19 -14.22 0.13
CA ARG A 12 1.30 -14.68 -1.27
C ARG A 12 0.68 -13.69 -2.25
N PHE A 13 -0.39 -13.00 -1.87
CA PHE A 13 -1.01 -11.96 -2.69
C PHE A 13 -0.09 -10.74 -2.82
N LEU A 14 0.44 -10.23 -1.70
CA LEU A 14 1.40 -9.13 -1.71
C LEU A 14 2.70 -9.47 -2.47
N LEU A 15 3.14 -10.72 -2.42
CA LEU A 15 4.33 -11.17 -3.16
C LEU A 15 4.11 -11.22 -4.68
N LYS A 16 2.87 -11.16 -5.16
CA LYS A 16 2.60 -11.01 -6.60
C LYS A 16 2.81 -9.56 -7.00
N ARG A 17 3.88 -9.33 -7.77
CA ARG A 17 4.23 -8.03 -8.38
C ARG A 17 3.02 -7.22 -8.90
N PRO A 18 2.13 -7.76 -9.75
CA PRO A 18 0.99 -7.00 -10.25
C PRO A 18 -0.01 -6.64 -9.17
N ALA A 19 -0.20 -7.49 -8.15
CA ALA A 19 -1.10 -7.22 -7.04
C ALA A 19 -0.56 -6.11 -6.12
N ALA A 20 0.75 -6.12 -5.83
CA ALA A 20 1.40 -5.06 -5.07
C ALA A 20 1.31 -3.71 -5.80
N ILE A 21 1.60 -3.68 -7.10
CA ILE A 21 1.54 -2.44 -7.90
C ILE A 21 0.11 -1.91 -7.99
N THR A 22 -0.87 -2.77 -8.26
CA THR A 22 -2.28 -2.36 -8.36
C THR A 22 -2.81 -1.83 -7.03
N LEU A 23 -2.56 -2.52 -5.91
CA LEU A 23 -2.93 -2.02 -4.58
C LEU A 23 -2.20 -0.71 -4.25
N GLY A 24 -0.91 -0.64 -4.58
CA GLY A 24 -0.12 0.56 -4.38
C GLY A 24 -0.70 1.76 -5.13
N LEU A 25 -1.05 1.60 -6.41
CA LEU A 25 -1.73 2.63 -7.19
C LEU A 25 -3.07 3.02 -6.58
N VAL A 26 -3.92 2.05 -6.28
CA VAL A 26 -5.27 2.28 -5.73
C VAL A 26 -5.24 3.06 -4.42
N LEU A 27 -4.25 2.83 -3.56
CA LEU A 27 -4.10 3.56 -2.30
C LEU A 27 -3.41 4.91 -2.47
N THR A 28 -2.39 4.99 -3.33
CA THR A 28 -1.59 6.21 -3.51
C THR A 28 -2.37 7.28 -4.27
N THR A 29 -3.16 6.91 -5.29
CA THR A 29 -3.92 7.86 -6.11
C THR A 29 -4.87 8.76 -5.30
N PRO A 30 -5.79 8.22 -4.47
CA PRO A 30 -6.67 9.06 -3.66
C PRO A 30 -5.89 9.84 -2.59
N ALA A 31 -4.86 9.25 -1.97
CA ALA A 31 -4.04 9.97 -1.00
C ALA A 31 -3.29 11.16 -1.62
N ALA A 32 -2.73 10.98 -2.83
CA ALA A 32 -2.08 12.05 -3.58
C ALA A 32 -3.07 13.13 -4.04
N TRP A 33 -4.31 12.74 -4.37
CA TRP A 33 -5.37 13.67 -4.71
C TRP A 33 -5.75 14.55 -3.51
N LEU A 34 -5.93 13.95 -2.32
CA LEU A 34 -6.22 14.67 -1.07
C LEU A 34 -5.07 15.62 -0.71
N LEU A 35 -3.81 15.19 -0.86
CA LEU A 35 -2.62 16.03 -0.62
C LEU A 35 -2.56 17.31 -1.48
N VAL A 36 -3.21 17.33 -2.64
CA VAL A 36 -3.20 18.49 -3.56
C VAL A 36 -4.45 19.35 -3.40
N GLN A 37 -5.52 18.82 -2.82
CA GLN A 37 -6.83 19.48 -2.74
C GLN A 37 -7.13 19.84 -1.29
N ASP A 38 -7.21 21.14 -0.99
CA ASP A 38 -7.76 21.60 0.28
C ASP A 38 -9.28 21.37 0.32
N LEU A 39 -9.70 20.28 0.97
CA LEU A 39 -11.10 19.88 1.05
C LEU A 39 -11.74 20.41 2.35
N PRO A 40 -12.93 21.02 2.29
CA PRO A 40 -13.53 21.70 3.45
C PRO A 40 -13.98 20.76 4.57
N TRP A 41 -14.03 19.45 4.31
CA TRP A 41 -14.37 18.42 5.30
C TRP A 41 -13.15 17.79 5.95
N GLU A 42 -11.94 18.13 5.51
CA GLU A 42 -10.72 17.57 6.08
C GLU A 42 -10.50 18.08 7.51
N THR A 43 -10.19 17.13 8.36
CA THR A 43 -9.80 17.33 9.74
C THR A 43 -8.38 16.81 9.91
N PRO A 44 -7.65 17.20 10.97
CA PRO A 44 -6.33 16.64 11.25
C PRO A 44 -6.30 15.10 11.34
N VAL A 45 -7.43 14.48 11.70
CA VAL A 45 -7.56 13.02 11.77
C VAL A 45 -7.65 12.41 10.36
N THR A 46 -8.49 12.96 9.49
CA THR A 46 -8.64 12.45 8.12
C THR A 46 -7.40 12.71 7.28
N ASP A 47 -6.73 13.83 7.53
CA ASP A 47 -5.42 14.16 6.93
C ASP A 47 -4.36 13.13 7.36
N GLY A 48 -4.25 12.85 8.67
CA GLY A 48 -3.38 11.79 9.18
C GLY A 48 -3.68 10.40 8.60
N LEU A 49 -4.96 10.04 8.43
CA LEU A 49 -5.36 8.81 7.74
C LEU A 49 -4.94 8.81 6.27
N GLY A 50 -5.06 9.94 5.58
CA GLY A 50 -4.58 10.14 4.22
C GLY A 50 -3.09 9.88 4.09
N LEU A 51 -2.28 10.40 5.03
CA LEU A 51 -0.84 10.15 5.08
C LEU A 51 -0.50 8.67 5.30
N ILE A 52 -1.19 7.98 6.22
CA ILE A 52 -0.98 6.55 6.47
C ILE A 52 -1.32 5.72 5.23
N VAL A 53 -2.46 6.00 4.60
CA VAL A 53 -2.91 5.32 3.38
C VAL A 53 -1.93 5.57 2.23
N GLY A 54 -1.50 6.82 2.03
CA GLY A 54 -0.54 7.21 1.02
C GLY A 54 0.83 6.55 1.22
N ALA A 55 1.36 6.57 2.44
CA ALA A 55 2.62 5.91 2.79
C ALA A 55 2.54 4.38 2.57
N THR A 56 1.41 3.76 2.92
CA THR A 56 1.17 2.33 2.69
C THR A 56 1.10 2.01 1.20
N GLY A 57 0.41 2.86 0.42
CA GLY A 57 0.34 2.72 -1.04
C GLY A 57 1.71 2.82 -1.70
N LEU A 58 2.52 3.81 -1.32
CA LEU A 58 3.90 3.97 -1.78
C LEU A 58 4.76 2.77 -1.40
N ALA A 59 4.62 2.25 -0.18
CA ALA A 59 5.33 1.04 0.24
C ALA A 59 5.01 -0.16 -0.66
N PHE A 60 3.75 -0.35 -1.06
CA PHE A 60 3.39 -1.41 -2.01
C PHE A 60 3.91 -1.17 -3.42
N LEU A 61 3.92 0.07 -3.90
CA LEU A 61 4.54 0.41 -5.19
C LEU A 61 6.04 0.08 -5.18
N LEU A 62 6.76 0.54 -4.16
CA LEU A 62 8.19 0.30 -4.03
C LEU A 62 8.50 -1.19 -3.86
N ALA A 63 7.71 -1.93 -3.09
CA ALA A 63 7.85 -3.38 -2.95
C ALA A 63 7.59 -4.11 -4.27
N GLY A 64 6.57 -3.70 -5.03
CA GLY A 64 6.25 -4.26 -6.34
C GLY A 64 7.35 -3.98 -7.38
N ILE A 65 7.79 -2.73 -7.48
CA ILE A 65 8.84 -2.28 -8.42
C ILE A 65 10.18 -2.92 -8.06
N GLY A 66 10.61 -2.80 -6.80
CA GLY A 66 11.85 -3.39 -6.30
C GLY A 66 11.88 -4.91 -6.43
N GLY A 67 10.71 -5.55 -6.43
CA GLY A 67 10.59 -7.00 -6.57
C GLY A 67 11.12 -7.74 -5.34
N ARG A 68 11.07 -9.06 -5.41
CA ARG A 68 11.61 -9.90 -4.35
C ARG A 68 13.13 -9.96 -4.49
N ARG A 69 13.86 -9.44 -3.49
CA ARG A 69 15.29 -9.74 -3.39
C ARG A 69 15.45 -11.25 -3.23
N PRO A 70 16.37 -11.86 -3.98
CA PRO A 70 16.69 -13.25 -3.78
C PRO A 70 17.18 -13.48 -2.35
N ASP A 71 16.57 -14.44 -1.67
CA ASP A 71 16.87 -14.85 -0.30
C ASP A 71 18.27 -15.50 -0.16
N TRP A 72 18.97 -15.71 -1.29
CA TRP A 72 20.31 -16.30 -1.36
C TRP A 72 21.43 -15.30 -1.61
N ILE A 73 21.13 -14.00 -1.70
CA ILE A 73 22.13 -12.94 -1.87
C ILE A 73 22.19 -12.12 -0.58
N GLU A 74 23.29 -12.24 0.15
CA GLU A 74 23.63 -11.43 1.33
C GLU A 74 23.99 -9.98 0.96
#